data_AF-A0A496BSZ0-F1
#
_entry.id   AF-A0A496BSZ0-F1
#
_cell.length_a   1.000
_cell.length_b   1.000
_cell.length_c   1.000
_cell.angle_alpha   90.00
_cell.angle_beta   90.00
_cell.angle_gamma   90.00
#
_symmetry.space_group_name_H-M   'P 1'
#
loop_
_entity.id
_entity.type
_entity.pdbx_description
1 polymer ?
#
loop_
_entity_poly.entity_id
_entity_poly.type
_entity_poly.pdbx_seq_one_letter_code
_entity_poly.pdbx_strand_id
1 'polypeptide(L)'
;MKYFLSIKYILIVSLLLIGALPYVKAETTNPVSSPDSFETLKKEARESESPDDWKRVINNAQARKDTADLGFAYASYLQAMANMRPTGFKEEARPIMTFLLDTRQYDYYFALYNLLINRLFSDQAYRQAQEEAELMYQQAKGIGQPVGMAMALRVQGQIFYKLNLYEKAYSVLREGSQTCPSYKESLNAFTTAQSLCEWQIMTCQKAERYEEMLPLADLYGEMLAYWNGKGWKDPSGHYPVTHLSLRAIALLKAGRKEEARDCLREARTYMLPAFPARAYEHFYEARYLLRYEEGAYKEAIAYIDTLLETHRDYYPFYLNDIRTKAELLSLSGQPQQSIRLYRDYIQANDSIAKEEIARQLDELRIQYEVEKTQQENLQKTRYLQLAFIIIGLVTLLLSLYIIYANKLNAKNRLLVTRLEEHDKWAKNFLSLEPESEGQPAAKITNPPTSYEIIQRLGAFMINERLYRNPALDRKELAKALQINERTLANALREENDQTVLEYITMYRLENARHLLSLKNPVTLKEIAEQCGFGTLRTFQRSFRDRYGMPPSQYREIIGEKEK
;
A
#
# COMPACT_ATOMS: atom_id res chain seq x y z
N MET A 1 -51.80 -9.71 -17.65
CA MET A 1 -51.07 -9.11 -18.79
C MET A 1 -50.67 -7.64 -18.56
N LYS A 2 -50.32 -7.24 -17.31
CA LYS A 2 -49.87 -5.88 -16.95
C LYS A 2 -49.13 -5.90 -15.59
N TYR A 3 -48.06 -6.66 -15.44
CA TYR A 3 -47.24 -6.69 -14.21
C TYR A 3 -45.80 -7.08 -14.62
N PHE A 4 -44.79 -6.90 -13.76
CA PHE A 4 -43.40 -7.38 -13.92
C PHE A 4 -42.47 -6.55 -14.82
N LEU A 5 -42.04 -5.39 -14.33
CA LEU A 5 -41.35 -4.36 -15.15
C LEU A 5 -40.21 -3.73 -14.26
N SER A 6 -39.75 -4.42 -13.18
CA SER A 6 -38.86 -3.88 -12.11
C SER A 6 -37.42 -3.60 -12.51
N ILE A 7 -36.85 -4.37 -13.43
CA ILE A 7 -35.49 -4.14 -13.97
C ILE A 7 -35.55 -3.36 -15.28
N LYS A 8 -36.76 -3.23 -15.85
CA LYS A 8 -36.98 -2.58 -17.14
C LYS A 8 -36.47 -1.16 -17.13
N TYR A 9 -36.67 -0.35 -16.08
CA TYR A 9 -36.36 1.08 -16.16
C TYR A 9 -34.89 1.44 -15.99
N ILE A 10 -34.11 0.77 -15.13
CA ILE A 10 -32.66 1.04 -15.02
C ILE A 10 -31.94 0.63 -16.31
N LEU A 11 -32.31 -0.51 -16.91
CA LEU A 11 -31.75 -0.97 -18.19
C LEU A 11 -32.36 -0.28 -19.42
N ILE A 12 -33.65 0.10 -19.42
CA ILE A 12 -34.27 0.96 -20.45
C ILE A 12 -33.61 2.32 -20.42
N VAL A 13 -33.30 2.89 -19.25
CA VAL A 13 -32.58 4.15 -19.16
C VAL A 13 -31.16 3.99 -19.74
N SER A 14 -30.44 2.90 -19.44
CA SER A 14 -29.15 2.60 -20.08
C SER A 14 -29.26 2.39 -21.61
N LEU A 15 -30.28 1.68 -22.10
CA LEU A 15 -30.51 1.41 -23.54
C LEU A 15 -31.05 2.63 -24.30
N LEU A 16 -31.85 3.49 -23.66
CA LEU A 16 -32.27 4.79 -24.18
C LEU A 16 -31.08 5.76 -24.28
N LEU A 17 -30.11 5.66 -23.36
CA LEU A 17 -28.90 6.48 -23.33
C LEU A 17 -27.89 6.09 -24.41
N ILE A 18 -27.75 4.80 -24.71
CA ILE A 18 -26.95 4.33 -25.84
C ILE A 18 -27.54 4.82 -27.18
N GLY A 19 -28.88 4.91 -27.29
CA GLY A 19 -29.58 5.44 -28.46
C GLY A 19 -29.49 6.97 -28.65
N ALA A 20 -28.86 7.71 -27.73
CA ALA A 20 -28.76 9.18 -27.75
C ALA A 20 -27.33 9.70 -28.06
N LEU A 21 -26.38 8.82 -28.40
CA LEU A 21 -25.04 9.23 -28.83
C LEU A 21 -25.09 9.96 -30.19
N PRO A 22 -24.34 11.07 -30.37
CA PRO A 22 -24.27 11.75 -31.66
C PRO A 22 -23.60 10.83 -32.70
N TYR A 23 -24.37 10.47 -33.72
CA TYR A 23 -24.01 9.64 -34.86
C TYR A 23 -22.91 10.32 -35.68
N VAL A 24 -21.74 9.70 -35.82
CA VAL A 24 -20.84 10.00 -36.95
C VAL A 24 -21.34 9.17 -38.12
N LYS A 25 -22.18 9.76 -38.97
CA LYS A 25 -22.58 9.17 -40.24
C LYS A 25 -21.33 9.00 -41.10
N ALA A 26 -20.89 7.77 -41.34
CA ALA A 26 -20.11 7.47 -42.53
C ALA A 26 -21.04 7.66 -43.75
N GLU A 27 -20.57 8.40 -44.75
CA GLU A 27 -21.31 8.64 -45.99
C GLU A 27 -21.70 7.31 -46.65
N THR A 28 -22.98 6.98 -46.64
CA THR A 28 -23.52 5.85 -47.38
C THR A 28 -23.96 6.32 -48.75
N THR A 29 -23.31 5.78 -49.78
CA THR A 29 -23.85 5.66 -51.13
C THR A 29 -25.23 5.00 -51.07
N ASN A 30 -26.22 5.58 -51.76
CA ASN A 30 -27.54 5.01 -52.02
C ASN A 30 -27.41 3.53 -52.43
N PRO A 31 -28.33 2.61 -52.02
CA PRO A 31 -29.53 2.43 -52.83
C PRO A 31 -30.75 1.67 -52.21
N VAL A 32 -31.82 1.62 -53.03
CA VAL A 32 -32.96 0.66 -53.11
C VAL A 32 -34.06 0.67 -52.02
N SER A 33 -35.29 0.82 -52.53
CA SER A 33 -36.58 0.72 -51.86
C SER A 33 -36.79 -0.61 -51.11
N SER A 34 -37.03 -0.52 -49.80
CA SER A 34 -37.59 -1.57 -48.93
C SER A 34 -38.76 -0.98 -48.13
N PRO A 35 -39.87 -1.71 -47.92
CA PRO A 35 -41.02 -1.24 -47.16
C PRO A 35 -40.65 -1.18 -45.68
N ASP A 36 -40.97 -0.05 -45.05
CA ASP A 36 -40.64 0.40 -43.69
C ASP A 36 -39.16 0.71 -43.41
N SER A 37 -38.92 1.97 -43.05
CA SER A 37 -37.60 2.43 -42.61
C SER A 37 -37.22 1.79 -41.26
N PHE A 38 -35.92 1.59 -41.01
CA PHE A 38 -35.42 1.05 -39.73
C PHE A 38 -35.99 1.78 -38.51
N GLU A 39 -36.14 3.11 -38.61
CA GLU A 39 -36.75 3.95 -37.57
C GLU A 39 -38.23 3.65 -37.33
N THR A 40 -38.99 3.33 -38.39
CA THR A 40 -40.39 2.92 -38.29
C THR A 40 -40.51 1.60 -37.53
N LEU A 41 -39.74 0.59 -37.94
CA LEU A 41 -39.74 -0.73 -37.30
C LEU A 41 -39.30 -0.64 -35.83
N LYS A 42 -38.30 0.20 -35.54
CA LYS A 42 -37.84 0.47 -34.17
C LYS A 42 -38.94 1.09 -33.31
N LYS A 43 -39.71 2.03 -33.87
CA LYS A 43 -40.82 2.68 -33.16
C LYS A 43 -41.93 1.66 -32.85
N GLU A 44 -42.34 0.87 -33.84
CA GLU A 44 -43.34 -0.19 -33.68
C GLU A 44 -42.91 -1.20 -32.60
N ALA A 45 -41.67 -1.71 -32.67
CA ALA A 45 -41.14 -2.68 -31.71
C ALA A 45 -40.99 -2.12 -30.29
N ARG A 46 -40.75 -0.81 -30.14
CA ARG A 46 -40.74 -0.13 -28.84
C ARG A 46 -42.15 0.02 -28.26
N GLU A 47 -43.16 0.25 -29.10
CA GLU A 47 -44.54 0.40 -28.67
C GLU A 47 -45.18 -0.94 -28.29
N SER A 48 -44.88 -2.00 -29.05
CA SER A 48 -45.40 -3.34 -28.78
C SER A 48 -44.63 -4.07 -27.67
N GLU A 49 -43.35 -3.73 -27.49
CA GLU A 49 -42.40 -4.42 -26.61
C GLU A 49 -42.30 -5.94 -26.88
N SER A 50 -42.70 -6.39 -28.07
CA SER A 50 -42.71 -7.80 -28.46
C SER A 50 -41.35 -8.23 -28.98
N PRO A 51 -40.78 -9.35 -28.51
CA PRO A 51 -39.57 -9.93 -29.10
C PRO A 51 -39.71 -10.21 -30.60
N ASP A 52 -40.90 -10.58 -31.07
CA ASP A 52 -41.12 -10.90 -32.48
C ASP A 52 -41.04 -9.65 -33.38
N ASP A 53 -41.46 -8.49 -32.88
CA ASP A 53 -41.30 -7.22 -33.62
C ASP A 53 -39.84 -6.78 -33.65
N TRP A 54 -39.09 -7.05 -32.58
CA TRP A 54 -37.64 -6.84 -32.59
C TRP A 54 -36.90 -7.74 -33.58
N LYS A 55 -37.40 -8.96 -33.87
CA LYS A 55 -36.84 -9.80 -34.96
C LYS A 55 -36.98 -9.13 -36.33
N ARG A 56 -38.05 -8.36 -36.58
CA ARG A 56 -38.19 -7.58 -37.84
C ARG A 56 -37.10 -6.50 -37.93
N VAL A 57 -36.81 -5.82 -36.82
CA VAL A 57 -35.74 -4.82 -36.73
C VAL A 57 -34.37 -5.47 -36.97
N ILE A 58 -34.12 -6.63 -36.36
CA ILE A 58 -32.88 -7.41 -36.55
C ILE A 58 -32.72 -7.79 -38.02
N ASN A 59 -33.74 -8.38 -38.65
CA ASN A 59 -33.69 -8.79 -40.05
C ASN A 59 -33.39 -7.61 -40.99
N ASN A 60 -33.98 -6.44 -40.73
CA ASN A 60 -33.70 -5.21 -41.47
C ASN A 60 -32.22 -4.78 -41.33
N ALA A 61 -31.69 -4.76 -40.11
CA ALA A 61 -30.30 -4.42 -39.85
C ALA A 61 -29.31 -5.44 -40.44
N GLN A 62 -29.66 -6.74 -40.41
CA GLN A 62 -28.87 -7.82 -41.02
C GLN A 62 -28.80 -7.64 -42.54
N ALA A 63 -29.92 -7.33 -43.18
CA ALA A 63 -29.97 -7.08 -44.63
C ALA A 63 -29.08 -5.90 -45.03
N ARG A 64 -29.00 -4.88 -44.17
CA ARG A 64 -28.11 -3.71 -44.33
C ARG A 64 -26.64 -3.97 -43.96
N LYS A 65 -26.35 -5.10 -43.30
CA LYS A 65 -25.03 -5.42 -42.73
C LYS A 65 -24.51 -4.33 -41.77
N ASP A 66 -25.42 -3.66 -41.08
CA ASP A 66 -25.10 -2.57 -40.14
C ASP A 66 -24.91 -3.15 -38.73
N THR A 67 -23.66 -3.29 -38.30
CA THR A 67 -23.31 -3.93 -37.02
C THR A 67 -23.73 -3.10 -35.81
N ALA A 68 -23.84 -1.78 -35.93
CA ALA A 68 -24.27 -0.91 -34.86
C ALA A 68 -25.79 -0.99 -34.64
N ASP A 69 -26.57 -0.92 -35.73
CA ASP A 69 -28.03 -1.13 -35.69
C ASP A 69 -28.38 -2.54 -35.22
N LEU A 70 -27.57 -3.54 -35.61
CA LEU A 70 -27.68 -4.91 -35.08
C LEU A 70 -27.42 -4.97 -33.58
N GLY A 71 -26.39 -4.30 -33.09
CA GLY A 71 -26.08 -4.25 -31.65
C GLY A 71 -27.26 -3.74 -30.83
N PHE A 72 -27.85 -2.62 -31.28
CA PHE A 72 -29.05 -2.05 -30.68
C PHE A 72 -30.25 -3.00 -30.74
N ALA A 73 -30.52 -3.58 -31.92
CA ALA A 73 -31.66 -4.45 -32.14
C ALA A 73 -31.57 -5.72 -31.29
N TYR A 74 -30.38 -6.33 -31.20
CA TYR A 74 -30.13 -7.49 -30.36
C TYR A 74 -30.28 -7.21 -28.86
N ALA A 75 -29.72 -6.10 -28.38
CA ALA A 75 -29.85 -5.71 -26.97
C ALA A 75 -31.32 -5.45 -26.61
N SER A 76 -32.06 -4.79 -27.50
CA SER A 76 -33.49 -4.51 -27.32
C SER A 76 -34.35 -5.77 -27.39
N TYR A 77 -34.03 -6.69 -28.31
CA TYR A 77 -34.65 -8.01 -28.41
C TYR A 77 -34.48 -8.83 -27.13
N LEU A 78 -33.25 -8.95 -26.65
CA LEU A 78 -32.97 -9.70 -25.43
C LEU A 78 -33.55 -9.01 -24.19
N GLN A 79 -33.63 -7.68 -24.17
CA GLN A 79 -34.37 -6.98 -23.12
C GLN A 79 -35.87 -7.35 -23.16
N ALA A 80 -36.50 -7.34 -24.34
CA ALA A 80 -37.91 -7.74 -24.50
C ALA A 80 -38.12 -9.20 -24.08
N MET A 81 -37.23 -10.11 -24.48
CA MET A 81 -37.24 -11.49 -24.02
C MET A 81 -37.09 -11.60 -22.51
N ALA A 82 -36.12 -10.93 -21.90
CA ALA A 82 -35.89 -10.97 -20.47
C ALA A 82 -37.15 -10.54 -19.68
N ASN A 83 -37.93 -9.61 -20.23
CA ASN A 83 -39.20 -9.16 -19.64
C ASN A 83 -40.28 -10.25 -19.65
N MET A 84 -40.27 -11.17 -20.63
CA MET A 84 -41.25 -12.25 -20.76
C MET A 84 -40.88 -13.52 -19.97
N ARG A 85 -39.64 -13.59 -19.43
CA ARG A 85 -39.07 -14.79 -18.76
C ARG A 85 -39.24 -16.11 -19.53
N PRO A 86 -38.88 -16.18 -20.82
CA PRO A 86 -38.94 -17.45 -21.56
C PRO A 86 -37.89 -18.44 -21.01
N THR A 87 -38.17 -19.73 -21.17
CA THR A 87 -37.13 -20.76 -21.13
C THR A 87 -36.20 -20.57 -22.33
N GLY A 88 -34.88 -20.78 -22.17
CA GLY A 88 -33.93 -20.66 -23.29
C GLY A 88 -33.20 -19.31 -23.42
N PHE A 89 -33.38 -18.38 -22.47
CA PHE A 89 -32.75 -17.05 -22.55
C PHE A 89 -31.23 -17.11 -22.67
N LYS A 90 -30.58 -18.05 -21.97
CA LYS A 90 -29.10 -18.16 -21.97
C LYS A 90 -28.61 -18.65 -23.33
N GLU A 91 -29.28 -19.65 -23.87
CA GLU A 91 -29.00 -20.29 -25.15
C GLU A 91 -29.10 -19.28 -26.29
N GLU A 92 -30.06 -18.36 -26.21
CA GLU A 92 -30.25 -17.29 -27.19
C GLU A 92 -29.30 -16.10 -26.99
N ALA A 93 -28.97 -15.75 -25.74
CA ALA A 93 -28.05 -14.66 -25.44
C ALA A 93 -26.61 -14.97 -25.85
N ARG A 94 -26.12 -16.21 -25.69
CA ARG A 94 -24.71 -16.55 -25.92
C ARG A 94 -24.21 -16.26 -27.35
N PRO A 95 -24.87 -16.70 -28.43
CA PRO A 95 -24.43 -16.38 -29.79
C PRO A 95 -24.44 -14.88 -30.07
N ILE A 96 -25.42 -14.15 -29.52
CA ILE A 96 -25.52 -12.70 -29.65
C ILE A 96 -24.36 -12.02 -28.93
N MET A 97 -24.00 -12.46 -27.71
CA MET A 97 -22.85 -11.96 -26.98
C MET A 97 -21.55 -12.14 -27.77
N THR A 98 -21.34 -13.32 -28.38
CA THR A 98 -20.18 -13.58 -29.24
C THR A 98 -20.15 -12.60 -30.42
N PHE A 99 -21.29 -12.40 -31.11
CA PHE A 99 -21.39 -11.42 -32.19
C PHE A 99 -21.03 -10.00 -31.73
N LEU A 100 -21.57 -9.54 -30.59
CA LEU A 100 -21.30 -8.21 -30.06
C LEU A 100 -19.82 -8.02 -29.70
N LEU A 101 -19.18 -9.07 -29.18
CA LEU A 101 -17.75 -9.06 -28.87
C LEU A 101 -16.91 -8.98 -30.15
N ASP A 102 -17.19 -9.86 -31.12
CA ASP A 102 -16.44 -9.95 -32.38
C ASP A 102 -16.56 -8.67 -33.23
N THR A 103 -17.73 -8.03 -33.18
CA THR A 103 -18.02 -6.77 -33.87
C THR A 103 -17.68 -5.52 -33.06
N ARG A 104 -17.08 -5.68 -31.88
CA ARG A 104 -16.64 -4.60 -30.97
C ARG A 104 -17.75 -3.67 -30.49
N GLN A 105 -18.96 -4.19 -30.41
CA GLN A 105 -20.15 -3.51 -29.89
C GLN A 105 -20.21 -3.60 -28.36
N TYR A 106 -19.16 -3.09 -27.69
CA TYR A 106 -18.90 -3.34 -26.26
C TYR A 106 -19.98 -2.79 -25.31
N ASP A 107 -20.59 -1.66 -25.65
CA ASP A 107 -21.65 -1.08 -24.83
C ASP A 107 -22.85 -2.04 -24.70
N TYR A 108 -23.29 -2.60 -25.83
CA TYR A 108 -24.37 -3.59 -25.87
C TYR A 108 -23.93 -4.93 -25.27
N TYR A 109 -22.66 -5.31 -25.45
CA TYR A 109 -22.10 -6.52 -24.88
C TYR A 109 -22.17 -6.53 -23.35
N PHE A 110 -21.72 -5.45 -22.70
CA PHE A 110 -21.73 -5.34 -21.24
C PHE A 110 -23.13 -5.09 -20.68
N ALA A 111 -24.00 -4.40 -21.43
CA ALA A 111 -25.42 -4.30 -21.08
C ALA A 111 -26.09 -5.70 -21.07
N LEU A 112 -25.74 -6.56 -22.03
CA LEU A 112 -26.26 -7.92 -22.11
C LEU A 112 -25.72 -8.83 -20.99
N TYR A 113 -24.45 -8.68 -20.61
CA TYR A 113 -23.92 -9.34 -19.41
C TYR A 113 -24.73 -9.02 -18.16
N ASN A 114 -25.06 -7.75 -17.96
CA ASN A 114 -25.88 -7.31 -16.83
C ASN A 114 -27.28 -7.98 -16.85
N LEU A 115 -27.89 -8.13 -18.03
CA LEU A 115 -29.16 -8.86 -18.19
C LEU A 115 -29.01 -10.35 -17.84
N LEU A 116 -27.97 -11.01 -18.34
CA LEU A 116 -27.69 -12.41 -18.07
C LEU A 116 -27.49 -12.67 -16.57
N ILE A 117 -26.66 -11.85 -15.91
CA ILE A 117 -26.37 -12.00 -14.48
C ILE A 117 -27.63 -11.73 -13.65
N ASN A 118 -28.43 -10.73 -13.99
CA ASN A 118 -29.71 -10.48 -13.31
C ASN A 118 -30.71 -11.63 -13.52
N ARG A 119 -30.72 -12.26 -14.70
CA ARG A 119 -31.55 -13.44 -14.96
C ARG A 119 -31.09 -14.62 -14.10
N LEU A 120 -29.79 -14.89 -14.05
CA LEU A 120 -29.19 -15.91 -13.19
C LEU A 120 -29.54 -15.69 -11.73
N PHE A 121 -29.48 -14.45 -11.27
CA PHE A 121 -29.85 -14.09 -9.90
C PHE A 121 -31.34 -14.33 -9.63
N SER A 122 -32.21 -13.99 -10.60
CA SER A 122 -33.66 -14.23 -10.50
C SER A 122 -34.01 -15.72 -10.54
N ASP A 123 -33.23 -16.51 -11.27
CA ASP A 123 -33.31 -17.97 -11.32
C ASP A 123 -32.58 -18.65 -10.14
N GLN A 124 -32.13 -17.87 -9.15
CA GLN A 124 -31.45 -18.35 -7.94
C GLN A 124 -30.13 -19.08 -8.20
N ALA A 125 -29.54 -18.90 -9.38
CA ALA A 125 -28.26 -19.47 -9.78
C ALA A 125 -27.09 -18.55 -9.34
N TYR A 126 -26.92 -18.35 -8.03
CA TYR A 126 -26.01 -17.35 -7.46
C TYR A 126 -24.53 -17.61 -7.79
N ARG A 127 -24.10 -18.87 -7.74
CA ARG A 127 -22.73 -19.24 -8.10
C ARG A 127 -22.44 -18.90 -9.57
N GLN A 128 -23.34 -19.27 -10.47
CA GLN A 128 -23.22 -18.93 -11.90
C GLN A 128 -23.24 -17.41 -12.12
N ALA A 129 -24.08 -16.68 -11.39
CA ALA A 129 -24.12 -15.21 -11.46
C ALA A 129 -22.77 -14.59 -11.07
N GLN A 130 -22.09 -15.13 -10.05
CA GLN A 130 -20.76 -14.69 -9.65
C GLN A 130 -19.68 -15.06 -10.67
N GLU A 131 -19.71 -16.30 -11.20
CA GLU A 131 -18.80 -16.76 -12.25
C GLU A 131 -18.91 -15.89 -13.52
N GLU A 132 -20.14 -15.56 -13.95
CA GLU A 132 -20.37 -14.66 -15.08
C GLU A 132 -19.89 -13.23 -14.80
N ALA A 133 -20.06 -12.73 -13.58
CA ALA A 133 -19.58 -11.41 -13.20
C ALA A 133 -18.04 -11.33 -13.23
N GLU A 134 -17.36 -12.40 -12.79
CA GLU A 134 -15.90 -12.51 -12.89
C GLU A 134 -15.44 -12.63 -14.35
N LEU A 135 -16.13 -13.45 -15.15
CA LEU A 135 -15.85 -13.58 -16.58
C LEU A 135 -15.98 -12.23 -17.31
N MET A 136 -17.04 -11.48 -17.01
CA MET A 136 -17.26 -10.13 -17.52
C MET A 136 -16.08 -9.21 -17.19
N TYR A 137 -15.58 -9.24 -15.95
CA TYR A 137 -14.43 -8.44 -15.52
C TYR A 137 -13.15 -8.82 -16.28
N GLN A 138 -12.84 -10.12 -16.35
CA GLN A 138 -11.63 -10.61 -17.03
C GLN A 138 -11.65 -10.29 -18.52
N GLN A 139 -12.80 -10.43 -19.18
CA GLN A 139 -12.95 -10.05 -20.57
C GLN A 139 -12.77 -8.54 -20.76
N ALA A 140 -13.46 -7.72 -19.97
CA ALA A 140 -13.32 -6.26 -20.04
C ALA A 140 -11.87 -5.80 -19.85
N LYS A 141 -11.15 -6.42 -18.92
CA LYS A 141 -9.72 -6.19 -18.69
C LYS A 141 -8.88 -6.60 -19.91
N GLY A 142 -9.15 -7.78 -20.47
CA GLY A 142 -8.43 -8.31 -21.64
C GLY A 142 -8.55 -7.43 -22.90
N ILE A 143 -9.72 -6.79 -23.10
CA ILE A 143 -9.97 -5.89 -24.24
C ILE A 143 -9.74 -4.40 -23.92
N GLY A 144 -9.29 -4.07 -22.69
CA GLY A 144 -9.00 -2.69 -22.28
C GLY A 144 -10.22 -1.78 -22.16
N GLN A 145 -11.35 -2.30 -21.66
CA GLN A 145 -12.60 -1.55 -21.48
C GLN A 145 -12.87 -1.21 -20.00
N PRO A 146 -12.42 -0.05 -19.50
CA PRO A 146 -12.52 0.29 -18.07
C PRO A 146 -13.97 0.49 -17.61
N VAL A 147 -14.88 0.99 -18.48
CA VAL A 147 -16.32 1.04 -18.17
C VAL A 147 -16.88 -0.37 -17.96
N GLY A 148 -16.51 -1.33 -18.82
CA GLY A 148 -16.91 -2.73 -18.67
C GLY A 148 -16.40 -3.34 -17.37
N MET A 149 -15.16 -3.05 -16.97
CA MET A 149 -14.58 -3.49 -15.70
C MET A 149 -15.36 -2.91 -14.51
N ALA A 150 -15.67 -1.61 -14.54
CA ALA A 150 -16.45 -0.93 -13.51
C ALA A 150 -17.88 -1.48 -13.41
N MET A 151 -18.53 -1.79 -14.54
CA MET A 151 -19.83 -2.45 -14.57
C MET A 151 -19.78 -3.86 -13.97
N ALA A 152 -18.73 -4.63 -14.23
CA ALA A 152 -18.56 -5.96 -13.66
C ALA A 152 -18.38 -5.89 -12.13
N LEU A 153 -17.52 -5.00 -11.65
CA LEU A 153 -17.34 -4.74 -10.21
C LEU A 153 -18.63 -4.26 -9.55
N ARG A 154 -19.41 -3.40 -10.22
CA ARG A 154 -20.74 -3.01 -9.74
C ARG A 154 -21.64 -4.22 -9.53
N VAL A 155 -21.71 -5.13 -10.51
CA VAL A 155 -22.55 -6.34 -10.42
C VAL A 155 -22.05 -7.28 -9.33
N GLN A 156 -20.73 -7.47 -9.17
CA GLN A 156 -20.16 -8.21 -8.05
C GLN A 156 -20.55 -7.59 -6.70
N GLY A 157 -20.46 -6.26 -6.57
CA GLY A 157 -20.91 -5.52 -5.40
C GLY A 157 -22.39 -5.74 -5.09
N GLN A 158 -23.26 -5.76 -6.10
CA GLN A 158 -24.68 -6.09 -5.95
C GLN A 158 -24.90 -7.51 -5.44
N ILE A 159 -24.13 -8.49 -5.94
CA ILE A 159 -24.20 -9.88 -5.47
C ILE A 159 -23.82 -9.94 -3.98
N PHE A 160 -22.69 -9.31 -3.60
CA PHE A 160 -22.25 -9.28 -2.20
C PHE A 160 -23.22 -8.53 -1.28
N TYR A 161 -23.85 -7.44 -1.74
CA TYR A 161 -24.88 -6.73 -0.99
C TYR A 161 -26.06 -7.65 -0.67
N LYS A 162 -26.53 -8.42 -1.67
CA LYS A 162 -27.66 -9.34 -1.50
C LYS A 162 -27.30 -10.57 -0.66
N LEU A 163 -26.02 -10.91 -0.57
CA LEU A 163 -25.44 -11.90 0.34
C LEU A 163 -25.26 -11.37 1.78
N ASN A 164 -25.65 -10.13 2.06
CA ASN A 164 -25.40 -9.44 3.34
C ASN A 164 -23.91 -9.29 3.69
N LEU A 165 -23.01 -9.35 2.70
CA LEU A 165 -21.57 -9.13 2.83
C LEU A 165 -21.24 -7.66 2.58
N TYR A 166 -21.81 -6.76 3.40
CA TYR A 166 -21.81 -5.32 3.12
C TYR A 166 -20.40 -4.70 3.06
N GLU A 167 -19.46 -5.13 3.91
CA GLU A 167 -18.07 -4.64 3.83
C GLU A 167 -17.38 -5.02 2.51
N LYS A 168 -17.59 -6.26 2.03
CA LYS A 168 -17.05 -6.71 0.74
C LYS A 168 -17.74 -6.01 -0.42
N ALA A 169 -19.07 -5.86 -0.33
CA ALA A 169 -19.85 -5.13 -1.32
C ALA A 169 -19.31 -3.71 -1.45
N TYR A 170 -19.12 -3.01 -0.33
CA TYR A 170 -18.59 -1.65 -0.31
C TYR A 170 -17.17 -1.58 -0.88
N SER A 171 -16.28 -2.50 -0.50
CA SER A 171 -14.90 -2.51 -1.02
C SER A 171 -14.85 -2.68 -2.54
N VAL A 172 -15.65 -3.62 -3.07
CA VAL A 172 -15.72 -3.92 -4.51
C VAL A 172 -16.38 -2.78 -5.28
N LEU A 173 -17.43 -2.17 -4.74
CA LEU A 173 -18.06 -0.99 -5.36
C LEU A 173 -17.11 0.22 -5.38
N ARG A 174 -16.29 0.38 -4.34
CA ARG A 174 -15.26 1.43 -4.29
C ARG A 174 -14.16 1.19 -5.32
N GLU A 175 -13.70 -0.04 -5.49
CA GLU A 175 -12.79 -0.43 -6.57
C GLU A 175 -13.41 -0.15 -7.94
N GLY A 176 -14.70 -0.47 -8.11
CA GLY A 176 -15.46 -0.15 -9.32
C GLY A 176 -15.46 1.34 -9.64
N SER A 177 -15.64 2.17 -8.62
CA SER A 177 -15.62 3.63 -8.75
C SER A 177 -14.24 4.18 -9.10
N GLN A 178 -13.17 3.57 -8.59
CA GLN A 178 -11.78 3.93 -8.92
C GLN A 178 -11.38 3.47 -10.33
N THR A 179 -11.96 2.37 -10.79
CA THR A 179 -11.74 1.79 -12.13
C THR A 179 -12.55 2.53 -13.20
N CYS A 180 -13.72 3.06 -12.83
CA CYS A 180 -14.59 3.79 -13.74
C CYS A 180 -13.86 5.04 -14.28
N PRO A 181 -13.85 5.26 -15.60
CA PRO A 181 -13.33 6.50 -16.16
C PRO A 181 -14.17 7.70 -15.70
N SER A 182 -13.68 8.90 -15.96
CA SER A 182 -14.38 10.11 -15.53
C SER A 182 -15.79 10.14 -16.10
N TYR A 183 -16.79 10.44 -15.26
CA TYR A 183 -18.18 10.60 -15.68
C TYR A 183 -18.37 11.67 -16.76
N LYS A 184 -17.36 12.51 -17.00
CA LYS A 184 -17.35 13.56 -18.02
C LYS A 184 -17.00 13.04 -19.42
N GLU A 185 -16.43 11.85 -19.53
CA GLU A 185 -15.94 11.29 -20.80
C GLU A 185 -17.06 10.78 -21.71
N SER A 186 -18.07 10.13 -21.14
CA SER A 186 -19.21 9.60 -21.90
C SER A 186 -20.44 9.41 -21.03
N LEU A 187 -21.62 9.31 -21.68
CA LEU A 187 -22.86 8.96 -20.98
C LEU A 187 -22.76 7.59 -20.31
N ASN A 188 -22.05 6.62 -20.88
CA ASN A 188 -21.88 5.30 -20.27
C ASN A 188 -21.00 5.34 -19.01
N ALA A 189 -19.95 6.18 -19.01
CA ALA A 189 -19.16 6.43 -17.80
C ALA A 189 -20.01 7.10 -16.71
N PHE A 190 -20.83 8.08 -17.10
CA PHE A 190 -21.77 8.74 -16.19
C PHE A 190 -22.79 7.78 -15.57
N THR A 191 -23.51 7.00 -16.37
CA THR A 191 -24.51 6.06 -15.85
C THR A 191 -23.90 4.98 -14.97
N THR A 192 -22.70 4.50 -15.33
CA THR A 192 -21.97 3.52 -14.53
C THR A 192 -21.55 4.11 -13.19
N ALA A 193 -20.99 5.33 -13.18
CA ALA A 193 -20.60 6.03 -11.96
C ALA A 193 -21.79 6.36 -11.04
N GLN A 194 -22.92 6.79 -11.62
CA GLN A 194 -24.17 7.02 -10.90
C GLN A 194 -24.67 5.74 -10.21
N SER A 195 -24.69 4.63 -10.95
CA SER A 195 -25.12 3.35 -10.39
C SER A 195 -24.15 2.83 -9.32
N LEU A 196 -22.84 3.00 -9.51
CA LEU A 196 -21.86 2.68 -8.45
C LEU A 196 -22.12 3.50 -7.18
N CYS A 197 -22.32 4.82 -7.30
CA CYS A 197 -22.63 5.68 -6.15
C CYS A 197 -23.92 5.26 -5.44
N GLU A 198 -25.00 4.97 -6.18
CA GLU A 198 -26.25 4.48 -5.63
C GLU A 198 -26.05 3.21 -4.79
N TRP A 199 -25.37 2.21 -5.35
CA TRP A 199 -25.10 0.96 -4.64
C TRP A 199 -24.16 1.14 -3.45
N GLN A 200 -23.19 2.07 -3.53
CA GLN A 200 -22.36 2.42 -2.38
C GLN A 200 -23.20 3.04 -1.26
N ILE A 201 -24.09 3.98 -1.56
CA ILE A 201 -24.95 4.62 -0.56
C ILE A 201 -25.85 3.58 0.13
N MET A 202 -26.51 2.72 -0.65
CA MET A 202 -27.34 1.63 -0.11
C MET A 202 -26.52 0.68 0.78
N THR A 203 -25.28 0.36 0.36
CA THR A 203 -24.38 -0.49 1.14
C THR A 203 -23.92 0.18 2.42
N CYS A 204 -23.56 1.47 2.38
CA CYS A 204 -23.22 2.26 3.57
C CYS A 204 -24.37 2.32 4.57
N GLN A 205 -25.62 2.45 4.10
CA GLN A 205 -26.80 2.42 4.97
C GLN A 205 -26.92 1.09 5.74
N LYS A 206 -26.62 -0.05 5.09
CA LYS A 206 -26.65 -1.38 5.71
C LYS A 206 -25.43 -1.68 6.58
N ALA A 207 -24.27 -1.15 6.23
CA ALA A 207 -23.04 -1.26 6.99
C ALA A 207 -22.92 -0.21 8.12
N GLU A 208 -23.94 0.64 8.30
CA GLU A 208 -23.96 1.72 9.30
C GLU A 208 -22.84 2.78 9.14
N ARG A 209 -22.34 2.96 7.91
CA ARG A 209 -21.32 3.96 7.55
C ARG A 209 -21.96 5.28 7.10
N TYR A 210 -22.72 5.90 8.00
CA TYR A 210 -23.59 7.03 7.67
C TYR A 210 -22.81 8.29 7.24
N GLU A 211 -21.58 8.46 7.74
CA GLU A 211 -20.69 9.56 7.40
C GLU A 211 -20.33 9.62 5.91
N GLU A 212 -20.39 8.47 5.21
CA GLU A 212 -20.06 8.39 3.79
C GLU A 212 -21.24 8.65 2.86
N MET A 213 -22.48 8.53 3.36
CA MET A 213 -23.67 8.59 2.52
C MET A 213 -23.88 9.97 1.91
N LEU A 214 -23.70 11.04 2.69
CA LEU A 214 -23.95 12.40 2.22
C LEU A 214 -22.93 12.84 1.15
N PRO A 215 -21.60 12.64 1.33
CA PRO A 215 -20.63 12.91 0.26
C PRO A 215 -20.91 12.14 -1.03
N LEU A 216 -21.32 10.88 -0.95
CA LEU A 216 -21.68 10.08 -2.13
C LEU A 216 -22.95 10.62 -2.82
N ALA A 217 -23.95 11.02 -2.04
CA ALA A 217 -25.17 11.61 -2.57
C ALA A 217 -24.91 12.97 -3.23
N ASP A 218 -24.04 13.80 -2.65
CA ASP A 218 -23.63 15.08 -3.25
C ASP A 218 -22.83 14.84 -4.55
N LEU A 219 -21.90 13.87 -4.59
CA LEU A 219 -21.20 13.46 -5.81
C LEU A 219 -22.18 13.01 -6.91
N TYR A 220 -23.22 12.27 -6.54
CA TYR A 220 -24.29 11.88 -7.47
C TYR A 220 -24.96 13.13 -8.09
N GLY A 221 -25.24 14.15 -7.28
CA GLY A 221 -25.80 15.42 -7.73
C GLY A 221 -24.86 16.22 -8.64
N GLU A 222 -23.58 16.28 -8.32
CA GLU A 222 -22.56 16.95 -9.14
C GLU A 222 -22.46 16.36 -10.55
N MET A 223 -22.43 15.03 -10.64
CA MET A 223 -22.43 14.31 -11.91
C MET A 223 -23.67 14.64 -12.75
N LEU A 224 -24.85 14.65 -12.12
CA LEU A 224 -26.11 14.98 -12.79
C LEU A 224 -26.13 16.44 -13.26
N ALA A 225 -25.70 17.37 -12.41
CA ALA A 225 -25.62 18.79 -12.74
C ALA A 225 -24.69 19.05 -13.94
N TYR A 226 -23.56 18.35 -14.03
CA TYR A 226 -22.63 18.45 -15.16
C TYR A 226 -23.32 18.11 -16.50
N TRP A 227 -24.02 16.97 -16.56
CA TRP A 227 -24.69 16.54 -17.80
C TRP A 227 -25.92 17.38 -18.13
N ASN A 228 -26.67 17.84 -17.13
CA ASN A 228 -27.73 18.82 -17.32
C ASN A 228 -27.19 20.13 -17.92
N GLY A 229 -26.04 20.60 -17.45
CA GLY A 229 -25.34 21.76 -18.01
C GLY A 229 -24.86 21.58 -19.45
N LYS A 230 -24.68 20.33 -19.90
CA LYS A 230 -24.38 19.97 -21.31
C LYS A 230 -25.63 19.82 -22.18
N GLY A 231 -26.82 20.04 -21.63
CA GLY A 231 -28.09 19.94 -22.34
C GLY A 231 -28.72 18.54 -22.35
N TRP A 232 -28.08 17.56 -21.70
CA TRP A 232 -28.72 16.27 -21.47
C TRP A 232 -29.86 16.43 -20.46
N LYS A 233 -30.98 15.74 -20.69
CA LYS A 233 -32.13 15.73 -19.78
C LYS A 233 -32.62 14.31 -19.60
N ASP A 234 -32.88 13.93 -18.36
CA ASP A 234 -33.50 12.66 -18.06
C ASP A 234 -35.01 12.69 -18.40
N PRO A 235 -35.46 11.94 -19.43
CA PRO A 235 -36.87 11.91 -19.81
C PRO A 235 -37.77 11.19 -18.79
N SER A 236 -37.19 10.41 -17.87
CA SER A 236 -37.91 9.66 -16.84
C SER A 236 -38.01 10.39 -15.51
N GLY A 237 -37.16 11.41 -15.29
CA GLY A 237 -36.97 12.04 -14.00
C GLY A 237 -36.38 11.12 -12.92
N HIS A 238 -35.94 9.90 -13.27
CA HIS A 238 -35.37 8.93 -12.35
C HIS A 238 -34.11 9.45 -11.65
N TYR A 239 -33.11 9.93 -12.39
CA TYR A 239 -31.84 10.40 -11.80
C TYR A 239 -32.01 11.54 -10.79
N PRO A 240 -32.74 12.64 -11.07
CA PRO A 240 -32.94 13.69 -10.08
C PRO A 240 -33.75 13.22 -8.88
N VAL A 241 -34.77 12.36 -9.07
CA VAL A 241 -35.52 11.79 -7.95
C VAL A 241 -34.63 10.89 -7.08
N THR A 242 -33.81 10.03 -7.69
CA THR A 242 -32.87 9.14 -6.99
C THR A 242 -31.83 9.95 -6.22
N HIS A 243 -31.20 10.96 -6.83
CA HIS A 243 -30.26 11.85 -6.16
C HIS A 243 -30.85 12.44 -4.87
N LEU A 244 -31.99 13.13 -5.00
CA LEU A 244 -32.60 13.86 -3.90
C LEU A 244 -33.13 12.91 -2.82
N SER A 245 -33.59 11.73 -3.22
CA SER A 245 -34.08 10.72 -2.28
C SER A 245 -32.93 10.09 -1.47
N LEU A 246 -31.83 9.71 -2.11
CA LEU A 246 -30.65 9.18 -1.43
C LEU A 246 -30.01 10.24 -0.51
N ARG A 247 -29.97 11.50 -0.97
CA ARG A 247 -29.53 12.62 -0.14
C ARG A 247 -30.45 12.83 1.07
N ALA A 248 -31.77 12.72 0.89
CA ALA A 248 -32.72 12.79 2.00
C ALA A 248 -32.51 11.67 3.02
N ILE A 249 -32.27 10.43 2.57
CA ILE A 249 -31.95 9.29 3.46
C ILE A 249 -30.67 9.57 4.26
N ALA A 250 -29.61 10.06 3.61
CA ALA A 250 -28.37 10.43 4.28
C ALA A 250 -28.58 11.54 5.33
N LEU A 251 -29.38 12.56 5.00
CA LEU A 251 -29.72 13.66 5.91
C LEU A 251 -30.55 13.17 7.11
N LEU A 252 -31.50 12.25 6.90
CA LEU A 252 -32.26 11.63 7.99
C LEU A 252 -31.34 10.88 8.96
N LYS A 253 -30.37 10.11 8.43
CA LYS A 253 -29.36 9.43 9.27
C LYS A 253 -28.46 10.40 10.02
N ALA A 254 -28.22 11.60 9.48
CA ALA A 254 -27.53 12.69 10.17
C ALA A 254 -28.42 13.53 11.11
N GLY A 255 -29.71 13.19 11.28
CA GLY A 255 -30.65 13.93 12.12
C GLY A 255 -31.16 15.25 11.52
N ARG A 256 -30.87 15.54 10.25
CA ARG A 256 -31.20 16.79 9.54
C ARG A 256 -32.56 16.69 8.85
N LYS A 257 -33.64 16.55 9.65
CA LYS A 257 -35.00 16.22 9.18
C LYS A 257 -35.61 17.25 8.22
N GLU A 258 -35.45 18.55 8.51
CA GLU A 258 -36.03 19.61 7.66
C GLU A 258 -35.38 19.64 6.27
N GLU A 259 -34.06 19.47 6.19
CA GLU A 259 -33.36 19.42 4.90
C GLU A 259 -33.71 18.16 4.10
N ALA A 260 -33.93 17.03 4.78
CA ALA A 260 -34.44 15.83 4.12
C ALA A 260 -35.86 16.06 3.55
N ARG A 261 -36.72 16.78 4.28
CA ARG A 261 -38.06 17.16 3.81
C ARG A 261 -37.99 18.05 2.58
N ASP A 262 -37.06 19.00 2.55
CA ASP A 262 -36.83 19.86 1.39
C ASP A 262 -36.38 19.06 0.15
N CYS A 263 -35.41 18.16 0.32
CA CYS A 263 -34.98 17.27 -0.75
C CYS A 263 -36.16 16.47 -1.33
N LEU A 264 -37.04 15.93 -0.49
CA LEU A 264 -38.20 15.15 -0.93
C LEU A 264 -39.29 16.01 -1.58
N ARG A 265 -39.45 17.26 -1.15
CA ARG A 265 -40.35 18.21 -1.82
C ARG A 265 -39.86 18.52 -3.23
N GLU A 266 -38.56 18.72 -3.39
CA GLU A 266 -37.92 18.95 -4.69
C GLU A 266 -38.00 17.70 -5.58
N ALA A 267 -37.66 16.52 -5.05
CA ALA A 267 -37.71 15.24 -5.76
C ALA A 267 -39.08 15.01 -6.42
N ARG A 268 -40.16 15.31 -5.69
CA ARG A 268 -41.53 15.14 -6.19
C ARG A 268 -41.83 15.90 -7.47
N THR A 269 -41.16 17.04 -7.72
CA THR A 269 -41.36 17.85 -8.93
C THR A 269 -40.82 17.20 -10.19
N TYR A 270 -39.88 16.26 -10.04
CA TYR A 270 -39.31 15.49 -11.14
C TYR A 270 -40.06 14.19 -11.44
N MET A 271 -40.97 13.76 -10.57
CA MET A 271 -41.74 12.53 -10.75
C MET A 271 -42.81 12.69 -11.83
N LEU A 272 -42.91 11.71 -12.72
CA LEU A 272 -43.84 11.70 -13.83
C LEU A 272 -44.95 10.66 -13.61
N PRO A 273 -46.25 11.04 -13.71
CA PRO A 273 -47.37 10.12 -13.47
C PRO A 273 -47.43 8.90 -14.41
N ALA A 274 -46.84 9.01 -15.60
CA ALA A 274 -46.77 7.92 -16.58
C ALA A 274 -45.82 6.79 -16.13
N PHE A 275 -44.91 7.05 -15.19
CA PHE A 275 -43.95 6.07 -14.71
C PHE A 275 -44.47 5.39 -13.44
N PRO A 276 -44.29 4.06 -13.31
CA PRO A 276 -44.76 3.33 -12.15
C PRO A 276 -43.93 3.67 -10.90
N ALA A 277 -44.52 3.47 -9.71
CA ALA A 277 -43.91 3.81 -8.43
C ALA A 277 -42.47 3.32 -8.26
N ARG A 278 -42.17 2.12 -8.75
CA ARG A 278 -40.82 1.54 -8.70
C ARG A 278 -39.73 2.31 -9.45
N ALA A 279 -40.08 3.15 -10.42
CA ALA A 279 -39.09 4.03 -11.06
C ALA A 279 -38.56 5.07 -10.06
N TYR A 280 -39.22 5.20 -8.91
CA TYR A 280 -38.94 6.14 -7.84
C TYR A 280 -38.88 5.43 -6.49
N GLU A 281 -38.39 4.18 -6.42
CA GLU A 281 -38.36 3.37 -5.19
C GLU A 281 -37.67 4.08 -4.02
N HIS A 282 -36.51 4.71 -4.25
CA HIS A 282 -35.77 5.47 -3.25
C HIS A 282 -36.58 6.63 -2.67
N PHE A 283 -37.47 7.23 -3.48
CA PHE A 283 -38.36 8.29 -2.99
C PHE A 283 -39.34 7.74 -1.96
N TYR A 284 -39.99 6.61 -2.25
CA TYR A 284 -40.89 5.97 -1.29
C TYR A 284 -40.14 5.48 -0.05
N GLU A 285 -38.89 5.01 -0.21
CA GLU A 285 -38.02 4.68 0.91
C GLU A 285 -37.78 5.88 1.83
N ALA A 286 -37.28 6.97 1.26
CA ALA A 286 -37.00 8.19 1.99
C ALA A 286 -38.26 8.79 2.65
N ARG A 287 -39.42 8.69 1.99
CA ARG A 287 -40.71 9.15 2.53
C ARG A 287 -41.16 8.31 3.73
N TYR A 288 -41.05 6.98 3.68
CA TYR A 288 -41.41 6.18 4.85
C TYR A 288 -40.46 6.45 6.02
N LEU A 289 -39.15 6.60 5.76
CA LEU A 289 -38.16 6.90 6.79
C LEU A 289 -38.43 8.26 7.45
N LEU A 290 -38.74 9.29 6.66
CA LEU A 290 -39.11 10.60 7.21
C LEU A 290 -40.36 10.50 8.10
N ARG A 291 -41.40 9.77 7.66
CA ARG A 291 -42.63 9.61 8.45
C ARG A 291 -42.41 8.76 9.71
N TYR A 292 -41.53 7.76 9.64
CA TYR A 292 -41.10 7.00 10.81
C TYR A 292 -40.47 7.91 11.86
N GLU A 293 -39.53 8.76 11.43
CA GLU A 293 -38.83 9.74 12.27
C GLU A 293 -39.74 10.83 12.86
N GLU A 294 -40.88 11.09 12.25
CA GLU A 294 -41.91 12.02 12.72
C GLU A 294 -42.94 11.35 13.65
N GLY A 295 -42.89 10.03 13.82
CA GLY A 295 -43.91 9.25 14.54
C GLY A 295 -45.23 9.10 13.78
N ALA A 296 -45.27 9.50 12.51
CA ALA A 296 -46.44 9.42 11.63
C ALA A 296 -46.57 8.01 10.99
N TYR A 297 -46.64 6.97 11.83
CA TYR A 297 -46.53 5.57 11.37
C TYR A 297 -47.61 5.15 10.37
N LYS A 298 -48.84 5.69 10.47
CA LYS A 298 -49.91 5.39 9.50
C LYS A 298 -49.57 5.88 8.09
N GLU A 299 -48.93 7.04 7.98
CA GLU A 299 -48.47 7.57 6.70
C GLU A 299 -47.26 6.79 6.18
N ALA A 300 -46.34 6.38 7.08
CA ALA A 300 -45.22 5.52 6.71
C ALA A 300 -45.70 4.18 6.12
N ILE A 301 -46.80 3.60 6.63
CA ILE A 301 -47.40 2.37 6.10
C ILE A 301 -47.89 2.55 4.65
N ALA A 302 -48.45 3.71 4.30
CA ALA A 302 -48.89 3.94 2.91
C ALA A 302 -47.71 3.90 1.92
N TYR A 303 -46.54 4.40 2.33
CA TYR A 303 -45.32 4.36 1.52
C TYR A 303 -44.73 2.94 1.46
N ILE A 304 -44.71 2.18 2.56
CA ILE A 304 -44.23 0.80 2.54
C ILE A 304 -45.15 -0.12 1.73
N ASP A 305 -46.47 0.16 1.68
CA ASP A 305 -47.41 -0.58 0.83
C ASP A 305 -47.09 -0.42 -0.65
N THR A 306 -46.67 0.78 -1.05
CA THR A 306 -46.22 1.06 -2.42
C THR A 306 -44.94 0.28 -2.76
N LEU A 307 -44.02 0.15 -1.81
CA LEU A 307 -42.78 -0.63 -1.96
C LEU A 307 -43.07 -2.14 -2.00
N LEU A 308 -43.98 -2.65 -1.16
CA LEU A 308 -44.41 -4.05 -1.18
C LEU A 308 -45.00 -4.48 -2.52
N GLU A 309 -45.84 -3.62 -3.12
CA GLU A 309 -46.38 -3.87 -4.45
C GLU A 309 -45.29 -3.86 -5.52
N THR A 310 -44.33 -2.93 -5.37
CA THR A 310 -43.17 -2.78 -6.27
C THR A 310 -42.24 -3.99 -6.22
N HIS A 311 -41.97 -4.53 -5.03
CA HIS A 311 -40.99 -5.60 -4.81
C HIS A 311 -41.59 -7.00 -4.82
N ARG A 312 -42.90 -7.17 -5.04
CA ARG A 312 -43.61 -8.47 -4.99
C ARG A 312 -42.84 -9.63 -5.65
N ASP A 313 -42.17 -9.34 -6.77
CA ASP A 313 -41.52 -10.33 -7.62
C ASP A 313 -40.00 -10.42 -7.40
N TYR A 314 -39.49 -9.65 -6.44
CA TYR A 314 -38.09 -9.56 -6.06
C TYR A 314 -37.93 -9.80 -4.56
N TYR A 315 -37.73 -11.08 -4.24
CA TYR A 315 -37.83 -11.62 -2.89
C TYR A 315 -36.96 -10.94 -1.82
N PRO A 316 -35.68 -10.58 -2.09
CA PRO A 316 -34.84 -9.96 -1.06
C PRO A 316 -35.37 -8.63 -0.54
N PHE A 317 -35.83 -7.74 -1.42
CA PHE A 317 -36.41 -6.45 -1.00
C PHE A 317 -37.81 -6.64 -0.42
N TYR A 318 -38.62 -7.52 -1.01
CA TYR A 318 -39.97 -7.82 -0.53
C TYR A 318 -40.02 -8.29 0.92
N LEU A 319 -39.12 -9.20 1.32
CA LEU A 319 -39.06 -9.68 2.70
C LEU A 319 -38.69 -8.56 3.68
N ASN A 320 -37.79 -7.66 3.28
CA ASN A 320 -37.44 -6.50 4.09
C ASN A 320 -38.64 -5.55 4.26
N ASP A 321 -39.43 -5.35 3.21
CA ASP A 321 -40.62 -4.51 3.28
C ASP A 321 -41.72 -5.12 4.16
N ILE A 322 -41.93 -6.45 4.10
CA ILE A 322 -42.87 -7.13 5.00
C ILE A 322 -42.46 -6.90 6.45
N ARG A 323 -41.18 -7.12 6.75
CA ARG A 323 -40.63 -6.92 8.10
C ARG A 323 -40.82 -5.48 8.57
N THR A 324 -40.53 -4.51 7.70
CA THR A 324 -40.66 -3.07 7.99
C THR A 324 -42.12 -2.68 8.21
N LYS A 325 -43.04 -3.19 7.40
CA LYS A 325 -44.48 -2.97 7.59
C LYS A 325 -44.97 -3.58 8.90
N ALA A 326 -44.50 -4.78 9.26
CA ALA A 326 -44.85 -5.42 10.52
C ALA A 326 -44.41 -4.58 11.73
N GLU A 327 -43.21 -4.00 11.68
CA GLU A 327 -42.70 -3.08 12.70
C GLU A 327 -43.57 -1.82 12.79
N LEU A 328 -43.83 -1.16 11.65
CA LEU A 328 -44.69 0.03 11.58
C LEU A 328 -46.11 -0.23 12.10
N LEU A 329 -46.68 -1.40 11.80
CA LEU A 329 -47.99 -1.78 12.32
C LEU A 329 -47.98 -1.93 13.83
N SER A 330 -46.92 -2.50 14.40
CA SER A 330 -46.73 -2.59 15.85
C SER A 330 -46.70 -1.19 16.48
N LEU A 331 -45.86 -0.29 15.95
CA LEU A 331 -45.72 1.09 16.41
C LEU A 331 -47.02 1.92 16.23
N SER A 332 -47.81 1.62 15.20
CA SER A 332 -49.11 2.28 14.95
C SER A 332 -50.27 1.79 15.84
N GLY A 333 -50.03 0.80 16.71
CA GLY A 333 -51.06 0.21 17.59
C GLY A 333 -51.91 -0.88 16.93
N GLN A 334 -51.40 -1.59 15.92
CA GLN A 334 -52.09 -2.66 15.20
C GLN A 334 -51.39 -4.04 15.39
N PRO A 335 -51.29 -4.56 16.62
CA PRO A 335 -50.46 -5.73 16.93
C PRO A 335 -50.93 -7.01 16.24
N GLN A 336 -52.24 -7.22 16.04
CA GLN A 336 -52.74 -8.43 15.38
C GLN A 336 -52.32 -8.51 13.90
N GLN A 337 -52.28 -7.38 13.20
CA GLN A 337 -51.80 -7.32 11.81
C GLN A 337 -50.28 -7.48 11.76
N SER A 338 -49.56 -6.85 12.69
CA SER A 338 -48.11 -7.00 12.84
C SER A 338 -47.70 -8.47 13.05
N ILE A 339 -48.33 -9.16 14.00
CA ILE A 339 -48.06 -10.59 14.28
C ILE A 339 -48.32 -11.47 13.06
N ARG A 340 -49.39 -11.20 12.30
CA ARG A 340 -49.67 -11.93 11.05
C ARG A 340 -48.56 -11.72 10.03
N LEU A 341 -48.14 -10.48 9.78
CA LEU A 341 -47.05 -10.21 8.84
C LEU A 341 -45.71 -10.78 9.31
N TYR A 342 -45.40 -10.76 10.61
CA TYR A 342 -44.20 -11.44 11.12
C TYR A 342 -44.28 -12.96 10.92
N ARG A 343 -45.45 -13.57 11.09
CA ARG A 343 -45.64 -15.00 10.78
C ARG A 343 -45.45 -15.27 9.30
N ASP A 344 -46.03 -14.45 8.43
CA ASP A 344 -45.87 -14.56 6.98
C ASP A 344 -44.40 -14.39 6.59
N TYR A 345 -43.71 -13.43 7.20
CA TYR A 345 -42.27 -13.23 7.05
C TYR A 345 -41.49 -14.47 7.48
N ILE A 346 -41.73 -15.02 8.67
CA ILE A 346 -41.04 -16.21 9.18
C ILE A 346 -41.29 -17.41 8.26
N GLN A 347 -42.56 -17.67 7.89
CA GLN A 347 -42.92 -18.79 7.01
C GLN A 347 -42.30 -18.66 5.62
N ALA A 348 -42.34 -17.45 5.05
CA ALA A 348 -41.67 -17.14 3.79
C ALA A 348 -40.14 -17.33 3.91
N ASN A 349 -39.59 -16.94 5.06
CA ASN A 349 -38.17 -17.08 5.39
C ASN A 349 -37.76 -18.53 5.72
N ASP A 350 -38.69 -19.44 5.98
CA ASP A 350 -38.44 -20.83 6.38
C ASP A 350 -38.77 -21.87 5.27
N SER A 351 -39.51 -21.50 4.22
CA SER A 351 -39.92 -22.45 3.17
C SER A 351 -38.73 -23.06 2.38
N ILE A 352 -38.82 -24.37 2.13
CA ILE A 352 -37.83 -25.32 1.58
C ILE A 352 -36.98 -24.83 0.38
N ALA A 353 -37.49 -23.92 -0.46
CA ALA A 353 -36.69 -23.31 -1.54
C ALA A 353 -35.48 -22.51 -1.00
N LYS A 354 -35.56 -22.04 0.24
CA LYS A 354 -34.48 -21.31 0.89
C LYS A 354 -33.40 -22.23 1.45
N GLU A 355 -33.62 -23.50 1.76
CA GLU A 355 -32.52 -24.33 2.29
C GLU A 355 -31.41 -24.47 1.26
N GLU A 356 -31.76 -24.63 -0.01
CA GLU A 356 -30.80 -24.68 -1.12
C GLU A 356 -30.21 -23.30 -1.45
N ILE A 357 -31.02 -22.24 -1.49
CA ILE A 357 -30.54 -20.87 -1.72
C ILE A 357 -29.64 -20.41 -0.57
N ALA A 358 -30.08 -20.55 0.67
CA ALA A 358 -29.31 -20.23 1.86
C ALA A 358 -28.04 -21.06 1.91
N ARG A 359 -28.07 -22.36 1.55
CA ARG A 359 -26.86 -23.18 1.45
C ARG A 359 -25.89 -22.64 0.40
N GLN A 360 -26.35 -22.24 -0.79
CA GLN A 360 -25.49 -21.65 -1.82
C GLN A 360 -24.94 -20.28 -1.42
N LEU A 361 -25.77 -19.43 -0.81
CA LEU A 361 -25.37 -18.12 -0.30
C LEU A 361 -24.39 -18.27 0.88
N ASP A 362 -24.62 -19.25 1.77
CA ASP A 362 -23.75 -19.59 2.89
C ASP A 362 -22.43 -20.20 2.40
N GLU A 363 -22.44 -21.04 1.38
CA GLU A 363 -21.20 -21.56 0.78
C GLU A 363 -20.35 -20.43 0.18
N LEU A 364 -20.97 -19.50 -0.56
CA LEU A 364 -20.26 -18.32 -1.10
C LEU A 364 -19.75 -17.40 0.00
N ARG A 365 -20.54 -17.22 1.07
CA ARG A 365 -20.13 -16.48 2.27
C ARG A 365 -18.97 -17.16 2.99
N ILE A 366 -19.05 -18.46 3.23
CA ILE A 366 -18.01 -19.27 3.87
C ILE A 366 -16.74 -19.21 3.01
N GLN A 367 -16.85 -19.37 1.70
CA GLN A 367 -15.72 -19.25 0.78
C GLN A 367 -15.06 -17.88 0.94
N TYR A 368 -15.83 -16.81 0.99
CA TYR A 368 -15.27 -15.48 1.22
C TYR A 368 -14.65 -15.31 2.62
N GLU A 369 -15.30 -15.79 3.69
CA GLU A 369 -14.76 -15.72 5.05
C GLU A 369 -13.44 -16.50 5.15
N VAL A 370 -13.34 -17.64 4.46
CA VAL A 370 -12.11 -18.42 4.30
C VAL A 370 -11.05 -17.62 3.54
N GLU A 371 -11.38 -17.04 2.38
CA GLU A 371 -10.46 -16.21 1.59
C GLU A 371 -9.96 -14.99 2.39
N LYS A 372 -10.86 -14.30 3.10
CA LYS A 372 -10.53 -13.17 3.98
C LYS A 372 -9.58 -13.61 5.09
N THR A 373 -9.88 -14.73 5.76
CA THR A 373 -9.03 -15.28 6.83
C THR A 373 -7.65 -15.68 6.29
N GLN A 374 -7.59 -16.28 5.10
CA GLN A 374 -6.33 -16.63 4.44
C GLN A 374 -5.51 -15.38 4.12
N GLN A 375 -6.15 -14.31 3.65
CA GLN A 375 -5.48 -13.05 3.35
C GLN A 375 -4.93 -12.38 4.61
N GLU A 376 -5.69 -12.33 5.70
CA GLU A 376 -5.24 -11.84 7.00
C GLU A 376 -4.07 -12.66 7.55
N ASN A 377 -4.12 -13.99 7.41
CA ASN A 377 -3.03 -14.88 7.82
C ASN A 377 -1.77 -14.68 6.98
N LEU A 378 -1.91 -14.45 5.67
CA LEU A 378 -0.79 -14.11 4.80
C LEU A 378 -0.16 -12.76 5.21
N GLN A 379 -0.99 -11.78 5.55
CA GLN A 379 -0.52 -10.48 6.04
C GLN A 379 0.22 -10.60 7.38
N LYS A 380 -0.32 -11.37 8.34
CA LYS A 380 0.36 -11.70 9.61
C LYS A 380 1.69 -12.39 9.36
N THR A 381 1.72 -13.35 8.43
CA THR A 381 2.96 -14.07 8.06
C THR A 381 4.00 -13.11 7.48
N ARG A 382 3.61 -12.18 6.60
CA ARG A 382 4.50 -11.14 6.07
C ARG A 382 5.03 -10.22 7.18
N TYR A 383 4.19 -9.80 8.13
CA TYR A 383 4.66 -9.01 9.27
C TYR A 383 5.64 -9.77 10.16
N LEU A 384 5.40 -11.06 10.41
CA LEU A 384 6.34 -11.91 11.14
C LEU A 384 7.67 -12.05 10.40
N GLN A 385 7.65 -12.28 9.09
CA GLN A 385 8.86 -12.32 8.26
C GLN A 385 9.64 -11.01 8.33
N LEU A 386 8.96 -9.86 8.24
CA LEU A 386 9.59 -8.55 8.39
C LEU A 386 10.18 -8.35 9.79
N ALA A 387 9.48 -8.77 10.84
CA ALA A 387 9.98 -8.72 12.21
C ALA A 387 11.26 -9.58 12.37
N PHE A 388 11.29 -10.79 11.80
CA PHE A 388 12.50 -11.63 11.81
C PHE A 388 13.67 -10.99 11.06
N ILE A 389 13.43 -10.34 9.91
CA ILE A 389 14.44 -9.60 9.17
C ILE A 389 15.00 -8.45 10.01
N ILE A 390 14.13 -7.68 10.67
CA ILE A 390 14.53 -6.56 11.54
C ILE A 390 15.36 -7.07 12.73
N ILE A 391 14.91 -8.13 13.40
CA ILE A 391 15.65 -8.75 14.50
C ILE A 391 17.03 -9.24 14.03
N GLY A 392 17.11 -9.87 12.84
CA GLY A 392 18.36 -10.30 12.23
C GLY A 392 19.32 -9.14 11.94
N LEU A 393 18.81 -8.01 11.44
CA LEU A 393 19.61 -6.81 11.20
C LEU A 393 20.14 -6.19 12.50
N VAL A 394 19.31 -6.12 13.54
CA VAL A 394 19.72 -5.60 14.85
C VAL A 394 20.78 -6.48 15.49
N THR A 395 20.64 -7.81 15.41
CA THR A 395 21.66 -8.74 15.95
C THR A 395 22.96 -8.67 15.16
N LEU A 396 22.90 -8.52 13.83
CA LEU A 396 24.08 -8.29 13.00
C LEU A 396 24.80 -7.00 13.40
N LEU A 397 24.08 -5.89 13.55
CA LEU A 397 24.66 -4.60 13.97
C LEU A 397 25.29 -4.69 15.37
N LEU A 398 24.63 -5.35 16.32
CA LEU A 398 25.17 -5.61 17.65
C LEU A 398 26.45 -6.44 17.59
N SER A 399 26.47 -7.51 16.79
CA SER A 399 27.67 -8.34 16.65
C SER A 399 28.84 -7.56 16.03
N LEU A 400 28.59 -6.76 15.00
CA LEU A 400 29.59 -5.88 14.38
C LEU A 400 30.10 -4.84 15.38
N TYR A 401 29.22 -4.25 16.18
CA TYR A 401 29.58 -3.32 17.24
C TYR A 401 30.45 -3.98 18.32
N ILE A 402 30.11 -5.19 18.76
CA ILE A 402 30.91 -5.95 19.73
C ILE A 402 32.30 -6.26 19.17
N ILE A 403 32.39 -6.70 17.90
CA ILE A 403 33.68 -6.95 17.23
C ILE A 403 34.51 -5.65 17.15
N TYR A 404 33.89 -4.54 16.77
CA TYR A 404 34.53 -3.23 16.71
C TYR A 404 35.05 -2.81 18.09
N ALA A 405 34.22 -2.90 19.13
CA ALA A 405 34.56 -2.54 20.50
C ALA A 405 35.71 -3.41 21.04
N ASN A 406 35.70 -4.72 20.78
CA ASN A 406 36.78 -5.63 21.17
C ASN A 406 38.10 -5.28 20.48
N LYS A 407 38.06 -4.97 19.17
CA LYS A 407 39.24 -4.55 18.41
C LYS A 407 39.78 -3.21 18.90
N LEU A 408 38.91 -2.27 19.25
CA LEU A 408 39.28 -0.97 19.80
C LEU A 408 39.92 -1.13 21.20
N ASN A 409 39.30 -1.93 22.06
CA ASN A 409 39.81 -2.22 23.40
C ASN A 409 41.17 -2.93 23.38
N ALA A 410 41.40 -3.84 22.44
CA ALA A 410 42.70 -4.50 22.27
C ALA A 410 43.81 -3.50 21.89
N LYS A 411 43.51 -2.56 20.98
CA LYS A 411 44.44 -1.47 20.63
C LYS A 411 44.72 -0.55 21.81
N ASN A 412 43.68 -0.20 22.58
CA ASN A 412 43.81 0.66 23.76
C ASN A 412 44.65 0.00 24.85
N ARG A 413 44.47 -1.31 25.12
CA ARG A 413 45.31 -2.06 26.07
C ARG A 413 46.79 -2.01 25.69
N LEU A 414 47.10 -2.24 24.41
CA LEU A 414 48.47 -2.19 23.92
C LEU A 414 49.10 -0.79 24.07
N LEU A 415 48.33 0.27 23.82
CA LEU A 415 48.75 1.65 24.04
C LEU A 415 49.06 1.91 25.53
N VAL A 416 48.20 1.44 26.44
CA VAL A 416 48.40 1.59 27.89
C VAL A 416 49.66 0.86 28.36
N THR A 417 49.88 -0.39 27.95
CA THR A 417 51.08 -1.15 28.35
C THR A 417 52.37 -0.46 27.91
N ARG A 418 52.43 0.10 26.70
CA ARG A 418 53.60 0.86 26.23
C ARG A 418 53.83 2.15 27.03
N LEU A 419 52.76 2.79 27.49
CA LEU A 419 52.84 3.98 28.34
C LEU A 419 53.36 3.62 29.75
N GLU A 420 52.93 2.50 30.31
CA GLU A 420 53.42 2.01 31.61
C GLU A 420 54.91 1.60 31.57
N GLU A 421 55.35 0.94 30.49
CA GLU A 421 56.77 0.65 30.26
C GLU A 421 57.60 1.93 30.15
N HIS A 422 57.05 2.94 29.48
CA HIS A 422 57.66 4.25 29.37
C HIS A 422 57.78 4.95 30.75
N ASP A 423 56.72 4.95 31.56
CA ASP A 423 56.73 5.59 32.87
C ASP A 423 57.72 4.90 33.84
N LYS A 424 57.83 3.56 33.79
CA LYS A 424 58.83 2.81 34.56
C LYS A 424 60.26 3.19 34.19
N TRP A 425 60.55 3.31 32.89
CA TRP A 425 61.88 3.68 32.42
C TRP A 425 62.20 5.15 32.74
N ALA A 426 61.24 6.07 32.55
CA ALA A 426 61.40 7.48 32.90
C ALA A 426 61.71 7.64 34.39
N LYS A 427 61.05 6.87 35.26
CA LYS A 427 61.33 6.87 36.70
C LYS A 427 62.75 6.43 37.03
N ASN A 428 63.24 5.36 36.39
CA ASN A 428 64.61 4.85 36.57
C ASN A 428 65.68 5.80 36.01
N PHE A 429 65.37 6.51 34.93
CA PHE A 429 66.27 7.46 34.28
C PHE A 429 66.38 8.78 35.07
N LEU A 430 65.26 9.26 35.63
CA LEU A 430 65.21 10.48 36.46
C LEU A 430 65.71 10.27 37.90
N SER A 431 65.69 9.05 38.43
CA SER A 431 66.22 8.73 39.77
C SER A 431 67.76 8.68 39.87
N LEU A 432 68.48 9.13 38.83
CA LEU A 432 69.94 9.17 38.77
C LEU A 432 70.49 10.61 38.74
N GLU A 433 69.82 11.55 39.40
CA GLU A 433 70.47 12.79 39.82
C GLU A 433 71.31 12.54 41.09
N PRO A 434 72.51 13.12 41.20
CA PRO A 434 73.53 12.66 42.14
C PRO A 434 73.33 13.25 43.54
N GLU A 435 73.18 12.40 44.55
CA GLU A 435 73.65 12.72 45.89
C GLU A 435 75.10 12.21 46.04
N SER A 436 76.01 13.17 46.23
CA SER A 436 77.29 13.16 46.98
C SER A 436 77.74 11.83 47.62
N GLU A 437 79.02 11.46 47.72
CA GLU A 437 80.32 12.12 47.61
C GLU A 437 81.39 11.03 47.82
N GLY A 438 82.56 11.16 47.17
CA GLY A 438 83.89 10.75 47.66
C GLY A 438 84.17 9.31 48.12
N GLN A 439 85.05 8.59 47.41
CA GLN A 439 86.42 8.25 47.88
C GLN A 439 87.21 7.40 46.86
N PRO A 440 88.56 7.41 46.90
CA PRO A 440 89.41 7.27 45.73
C PRO A 440 90.01 5.87 45.49
N ALA A 441 90.33 5.63 44.21
CA ALA A 441 91.35 4.75 43.64
C ALA A 441 91.90 3.60 44.52
N ALA A 442 91.40 2.39 44.28
CA ALA A 442 92.09 1.14 44.61
C ALA A 442 92.63 0.49 43.31
N LYS A 443 93.92 0.16 43.30
CA LYS A 443 94.59 -0.63 42.26
C LYS A 443 93.92 -2.02 42.18
N ILE A 444 93.41 -2.37 41.01
CA ILE A 444 92.86 -3.71 40.73
C ILE A 444 93.88 -4.47 39.86
N THR A 445 94.40 -5.58 40.38
CA THR A 445 95.33 -6.50 39.70
C THR A 445 94.64 -7.69 39.01
N ASN A 446 93.33 -7.62 38.80
CA ASN A 446 92.53 -8.58 38.00
C ASN A 446 91.79 -7.83 36.86
N PRO A 447 91.55 -8.46 35.70
CA PRO A 447 90.77 -7.82 34.64
C PRO A 447 89.35 -7.49 35.14
N PRO A 448 88.81 -6.29 34.85
CA PRO A 448 87.49 -5.87 35.30
C PRO A 448 86.41 -6.83 34.78
N THR A 449 85.41 -7.11 35.63
CA THR A 449 84.27 -7.97 35.25
C THR A 449 83.41 -7.30 34.18
N SER A 450 82.68 -8.09 33.39
CA SER A 450 81.77 -7.57 32.35
C SER A 450 80.78 -6.55 32.91
N TYR A 451 80.20 -6.82 34.09
CA TYR A 451 79.34 -5.89 34.83
C TYR A 451 79.99 -4.53 35.16
N GLU A 452 81.22 -4.51 35.67
CA GLU A 452 81.93 -3.25 35.98
C GLU A 452 82.23 -2.43 34.72
N ILE A 453 82.52 -3.10 33.60
CA ILE A 453 82.74 -2.45 32.30
C ILE A 453 81.46 -1.78 31.84
N ILE A 454 80.30 -2.44 31.98
CA ILE A 454 79.01 -1.87 31.59
C ILE A 454 78.59 -0.71 32.50
N GLN A 455 78.82 -0.78 33.81
CA GLN A 455 78.55 0.34 34.71
C GLN A 455 79.37 1.57 34.34
N ARG A 456 80.67 1.40 34.11
CA ARG A 456 81.55 2.49 33.66
C ARG A 456 81.10 3.03 32.31
N LEU A 457 80.79 2.16 31.35
CA LEU A 457 80.28 2.55 30.04
C LEU A 457 79.00 3.39 30.16
N GLY A 458 78.04 2.99 30.99
CA GLY A 458 76.81 3.74 31.23
C GLY A 458 77.08 5.13 31.81
N ALA A 459 77.96 5.22 32.82
CA ALA A 459 78.35 6.49 33.41
C ALA A 459 79.02 7.43 32.39
N PHE A 460 79.94 6.92 31.56
CA PHE A 460 80.59 7.70 30.50
C PHE A 460 79.59 8.16 29.43
N MET A 461 78.69 7.28 29.00
CA MET A 461 77.67 7.58 27.99
C MET A 461 76.73 8.71 28.44
N ILE A 462 76.39 8.76 29.73
CA ILE A 462 75.52 9.79 30.30
C ILE A 462 76.29 11.09 30.59
N ASN A 463 77.40 11.00 31.32
CA ASN A 463 78.15 12.17 31.79
C ASN A 463 78.75 12.98 30.64
N GLU A 464 79.35 12.30 29.66
CA GLU A 464 79.99 12.97 28.52
C GLU A 464 79.06 13.12 27.32
N ARG A 465 77.84 12.56 27.40
CA ARG A 465 76.82 12.58 26.32
C ARG A 465 77.36 12.13 24.96
N LEU A 466 78.27 11.15 24.97
CA LEU A 466 79.01 10.68 23.78
C LEU A 466 78.08 10.26 22.63
N TYR A 467 76.90 9.73 22.95
CA TYR A 467 75.90 9.31 21.97
C TYR A 467 75.48 10.41 20.99
N ARG A 468 75.65 11.70 21.35
CA ARG A 468 75.36 12.84 20.46
C ARG A 468 76.35 13.00 19.30
N ASN A 469 77.54 12.39 19.38
CA ASN A 469 78.51 12.42 18.30
C ASN A 469 78.11 11.39 17.22
N PRO A 470 77.82 11.80 15.96
CA PRO A 470 77.48 10.86 14.88
C PRO A 470 78.60 9.89 14.53
N ALA A 471 79.87 10.28 14.74
CA ALA A 471 81.05 9.48 14.47
C ALA A 471 81.43 8.53 15.61
N LEU A 472 80.66 8.49 16.71
CA LEU A 472 80.92 7.57 17.81
C LEU A 472 80.87 6.11 17.33
N ASP A 473 81.97 5.40 17.54
CA ASP A 473 82.11 3.99 17.19
C ASP A 473 82.66 3.17 18.37
N ARG A 474 82.85 1.87 18.12
CA ARG A 474 83.37 0.92 19.10
C ARG A 474 84.79 1.26 19.58
N LYS A 475 85.62 1.79 18.69
CA LYS A 475 87.03 2.10 18.97
C LYS A 475 87.13 3.27 19.94
N GLU A 476 86.33 4.32 19.71
CA GLU A 476 86.28 5.47 20.59
C GLU A 476 85.77 5.11 22.00
N LEU A 477 84.74 4.26 22.11
CA LEU A 477 84.24 3.79 23.41
C LEU A 477 85.24 2.91 24.16
N ALA A 478 85.91 2.00 23.44
CA ALA A 478 86.93 1.15 24.03
C ALA A 478 88.13 1.98 24.54
N LYS A 479 88.53 2.99 23.76
CA LYS A 479 89.58 3.95 24.14
C LYS A 479 89.20 4.77 25.37
N ALA A 480 87.97 5.30 25.43
CA ALA A 480 87.47 6.05 26.58
C ALA A 480 87.51 5.22 27.88
N LEU A 481 87.22 3.92 27.76
CA LEU A 481 87.24 2.98 28.88
C LEU A 481 88.61 2.34 29.15
N GLN A 482 89.64 2.69 28.38
CA GLN A 482 90.99 2.10 28.45
C GLN A 482 91.01 0.57 28.33
N ILE A 483 90.09 0.01 27.53
CA ILE A 483 90.01 -1.43 27.24
C ILE A 483 90.14 -1.68 25.74
N ASN A 484 90.36 -2.95 25.36
CA ASN A 484 90.33 -3.31 23.94
C ASN A 484 88.87 -3.47 23.45
N GLU A 485 88.67 -3.28 22.15
CA GLU A 485 87.36 -3.35 21.50
C GLU A 485 86.66 -4.70 21.71
N ARG A 486 87.42 -5.80 21.75
CA ARG A 486 86.88 -7.17 21.95
C ARG A 486 86.29 -7.34 23.34
N THR A 487 86.97 -6.85 24.37
CA THR A 487 86.50 -6.86 25.76
C THR A 487 85.20 -6.06 25.90
N LEU A 488 85.10 -4.87 25.29
CA LEU A 488 83.87 -4.08 25.30
C LEU A 488 82.68 -4.80 24.66
N ALA A 489 82.88 -5.38 23.46
CA ALA A 489 81.81 -6.08 22.78
C ALA A 489 81.38 -7.36 23.50
N ASN A 490 82.33 -8.09 24.10
CA ASN A 490 82.03 -9.28 24.89
C ASN A 490 81.25 -8.90 26.15
N ALA A 491 81.67 -7.86 26.87
CA ALA A 491 80.96 -7.41 28.07
C ALA A 491 79.51 -6.99 27.76
N LEU A 492 79.30 -6.26 26.67
CA LEU A 492 77.95 -5.87 26.23
C LEU A 492 77.10 -7.05 25.78
N ARG A 493 77.72 -8.04 25.13
CA ARG A 493 77.02 -9.27 24.73
C ARG A 493 76.65 -10.13 25.93
N GLU A 494 77.52 -10.21 26.93
CA GLU A 494 77.32 -11.02 28.13
C GLU A 494 76.27 -10.40 29.07
N GLU A 495 76.33 -9.09 29.31
CA GLU A 495 75.47 -8.42 30.30
C GLU A 495 74.16 -7.89 29.71
N ASN A 496 74.16 -7.47 28.44
CA ASN A 496 73.02 -6.78 27.81
C ASN A 496 72.48 -7.49 26.57
N ASP A 497 73.12 -8.57 26.12
CA ASP A 497 72.86 -9.24 24.82
C ASP A 497 72.83 -8.25 23.63
N GLN A 498 73.65 -7.21 23.70
CA GLN A 498 73.65 -6.11 22.73
C GLN A 498 75.00 -5.97 22.03
N THR A 499 74.96 -5.56 20.77
CA THR A 499 76.13 -5.03 20.09
C THR A 499 76.42 -3.60 20.54
N VAL A 500 77.66 -3.16 20.36
CA VAL A 500 78.08 -1.78 20.68
C VAL A 500 77.24 -0.74 19.92
N LEU A 501 76.89 -1.03 18.66
CA LEU A 501 76.08 -0.13 17.84
C LEU A 501 74.63 -0.05 18.32
N GLU A 502 74.04 -1.18 18.73
CA GLU A 502 72.71 -1.21 19.35
C GLU A 502 72.69 -0.43 20.66
N TYR A 503 73.74 -0.58 21.47
CA TYR A 503 73.90 0.15 22.72
C TYR A 503 73.95 1.67 22.49
N ILE A 504 74.79 2.14 21.54
CA ILE A 504 74.82 3.56 21.15
C ILE A 504 73.46 4.02 20.65
N THR A 505 72.85 3.25 19.73
CA THR A 505 71.57 3.60 19.10
C THR A 505 70.45 3.71 20.13
N MET A 506 70.47 2.88 21.17
CA MET A 506 69.51 2.95 22.27
C MET A 506 69.59 4.30 23.00
N TYR A 507 70.78 4.76 23.40
CA TYR A 507 70.95 6.08 24.02
C TYR A 507 70.53 7.23 23.09
N ARG A 508 70.83 7.12 21.79
CA ARG A 508 70.40 8.10 20.79
C ARG A 508 68.88 8.18 20.66
N LEU A 509 68.21 7.02 20.62
CA LEU A 509 66.75 6.93 20.52
C LEU A 509 66.05 7.46 21.78
N GLU A 510 66.59 7.16 22.96
CA GLU A 510 66.02 7.66 24.22
C GLU A 510 66.18 9.17 24.36
N ASN A 511 67.34 9.74 24.00
CA ASN A 511 67.50 11.20 23.95
C ASN A 511 66.54 11.84 22.92
N ALA A 512 66.36 11.21 21.76
CA ALA A 512 65.43 11.71 20.75
C ALA A 512 63.98 11.68 21.25
N ARG A 513 63.62 10.63 21.99
CA ARG A 513 62.31 10.50 22.63
C ARG A 513 62.07 11.59 23.67
N HIS A 514 63.07 11.88 24.51
CA HIS A 514 63.02 13.00 25.46
C HIS A 514 62.82 14.35 24.75
N LEU A 515 63.61 14.63 23.69
CA LEU A 515 63.45 15.86 22.91
C LEU A 515 62.09 15.98 22.23
N LEU A 516 61.48 14.85 21.84
CA LEU A 516 60.12 14.81 21.27
C LEU A 516 59.02 15.09 22.30
N SER A 517 59.27 14.86 23.59
CA SER A 517 58.33 15.21 24.68
C SER A 517 58.43 16.65 25.15
N LEU A 518 59.50 17.38 24.81
CA LEU A 518 59.63 18.80 25.16
C LEU A 518 58.76 19.68 24.24
N LYS A 519 58.08 20.67 24.82
CA LYS A 519 57.33 21.71 24.07
C LYS A 519 58.29 22.73 23.44
N ASN A 520 59.06 22.30 22.44
CA ASN A 520 60.04 23.13 21.75
C ASN A 520 59.83 23.03 20.23
N PRO A 521 59.99 24.10 19.43
CA PRO A 521 59.69 24.11 18.01
C PRO A 521 60.80 23.44 17.17
N VAL A 522 61.42 22.38 17.70
CA VAL A 522 62.54 21.68 17.08
C VAL A 522 62.00 20.68 16.06
N THR A 523 62.49 20.78 14.83
CA THR A 523 62.13 19.89 13.73
C THR A 523 62.66 18.47 13.96
N LEU A 524 62.05 17.46 13.33
CA LEU A 524 62.55 16.08 13.43
C LEU A 524 63.98 15.92 12.90
N LYS A 525 64.39 16.79 11.96
CA LYS A 525 65.75 16.82 11.42
C LYS A 525 66.75 17.28 12.48
N GLU A 526 66.45 18.37 13.18
CA GLU A 526 67.30 18.89 14.25
C GLU A 526 67.37 17.92 15.44
N ILE A 527 66.28 17.22 15.78
CA ILE A 527 66.31 16.17 16.82
C ILE A 527 67.23 15.01 16.39
N ALA A 528 67.16 14.57 15.14
CA ALA A 528 68.04 13.54 14.63
C ALA A 528 69.52 13.95 14.76
N GLU A 529 69.84 15.19 14.38
CA GLU A 529 71.19 15.76 14.48
C GLU A 529 71.66 15.87 15.96
N GLN A 530 70.83 16.40 16.86
CA GLN A 530 71.15 16.56 18.28
C GLN A 530 71.37 15.21 18.99
N CYS A 531 70.75 14.15 18.49
CA CYS A 531 70.89 12.80 19.04
C CYS A 531 72.00 12.00 18.36
N GLY A 532 72.79 12.59 17.47
CA GLY A 532 73.90 11.90 16.81
C GLY A 532 73.48 10.93 15.71
N PHE A 533 72.26 11.03 15.17
CA PHE A 533 71.89 10.27 13.97
C PHE A 533 72.46 10.96 12.72
N GLY A 534 73.22 10.21 11.92
CA GLY A 534 73.82 10.75 10.69
C GLY A 534 72.81 11.17 9.62
N THR A 535 71.59 10.63 9.63
CA THR A 535 70.51 11.07 8.71
C THR A 535 69.13 10.99 9.37
N LEU A 536 68.21 11.86 8.94
CA LEU A 536 66.79 11.81 9.33
C LEU A 536 66.14 10.45 9.01
N ARG A 537 66.51 9.84 7.87
CA ARG A 537 65.97 8.54 7.46
C ARG A 537 66.38 7.42 8.41
N THR A 538 67.64 7.41 8.84
CA THR A 538 68.13 6.44 9.83
C THR A 538 67.42 6.62 11.17
N PHE A 539 67.28 7.87 11.63
CA PHE A 539 66.53 8.19 12.85
C PHE A 539 65.08 7.68 12.78
N GLN A 540 64.33 8.06 11.74
CA GLN A 540 62.92 7.67 11.61
C GLN A 540 62.73 6.16 11.54
N ARG A 541 63.63 5.44 10.84
CA ARG A 541 63.61 3.98 10.80
C ARG A 541 63.89 3.40 12.18
N SER A 542 65.01 3.74 12.81
CA SER A 542 65.38 3.22 14.13
C SER A 542 64.33 3.55 15.20
N PHE A 543 63.71 4.73 15.13
CA PHE A 543 62.64 5.14 16.03
C PHE A 543 61.37 4.32 15.83
N ARG A 544 60.94 4.12 14.58
CA ARG A 544 59.78 3.26 14.28
C ARG A 544 60.04 1.81 14.64
N ASP A 545 61.24 1.29 14.35
CA ASP A 545 61.62 -0.08 14.64
C ASP A 545 61.64 -0.32 16.18
N ARG A 546 62.02 0.69 16.98
CA ARG A 546 62.03 0.61 18.44
C ARG A 546 60.66 0.85 19.09
N TYR A 547 59.92 1.87 18.68
CA TYR A 547 58.69 2.32 19.37
C TYR A 547 57.39 1.96 18.63
N GLY A 548 57.50 1.33 17.46
CA GLY A 548 56.37 0.84 16.66
C GLY A 548 55.55 1.93 15.96
N MET A 549 56.01 3.18 15.96
CA MET A 549 55.36 4.31 15.29
C MET A 549 56.38 5.37 14.84
N PRO A 550 56.08 6.17 13.80
CA PRO A 550 56.94 7.27 13.39
C PRO A 550 57.06 8.36 14.47
N PRO A 551 58.21 9.06 14.57
CA PRO A 551 58.42 10.09 15.58
C PRO A 551 57.48 11.30 15.44
N SER A 552 56.93 11.57 14.25
CA SER A 552 55.88 12.60 14.06
C SER A 552 54.58 12.23 14.79
N GLN A 553 54.13 10.98 14.61
CA GLN A 553 52.93 10.47 15.26
C GLN A 553 53.11 10.39 16.79
N TYR A 554 54.32 10.04 17.25
CA TYR A 554 54.65 10.04 18.68
C TYR A 554 54.52 11.45 19.30
N ARG A 555 54.97 12.49 18.58
CA ARG A 555 54.85 13.89 18.99
C ARG A 555 53.39 14.35 19.09
N GLU A 556 52.54 13.95 18.14
CA GLU A 556 51.10 14.29 18.14
C GLU A 556 50.36 13.68 19.33
N ILE A 557 50.59 12.39 19.61
CA ILE A 557 49.95 11.66 20.72
C ILE A 557 50.31 12.26 22.09
N ILE A 558 51.57 12.67 22.28
CA ILE A 558 52.00 13.33 23.52
C ILE A 558 51.41 14.76 23.61
N GLY A 559 51.31 15.47 22.48
CA GLY A 559 50.71 16.80 22.43
C GLY A 559 49.20 16.85 22.74
N GLU A 560 48.46 15.77 22.44
CA GLU A 560 47.01 15.66 22.74
C GLU A 560 46.73 15.29 24.20
N LYS A 561 47.67 14.64 24.91
CA LYS A 561 47.48 14.19 26.30
C LYS A 561 47.57 15.30 27.36
N GLU A 562 48.10 16.46 26.99
CA GLU A 562 48.26 17.63 27.89
C GLU A 562 47.32 18.80 27.55
N LYS A 563 46.38 18.60 26.62
CA LYS A 563 45.19 19.46 26.43
C LYS A 563 44.03 18.87 27.20
#